data_AF-A0A7V2F4A0-F1
#
_entry.id   AF-A0A7V2F4A0-F1
#
_cell.length_a   1.000
_cell.length_b   1.000
_cell.length_c   1.000
_cell.angle_alpha   90.00
_cell.angle_beta   90.00
_cell.angle_gamma   90.00
#
_symmetry.space_group_name_H-M   'P 1'
#
loop_
_entity.id
_entity.type
_entity.pdbx_description
1 polymer ?
#
loop_
_entity_poly.entity_id
_entity_poly.type
_entity_poly.pdbx_seq_one_letter_code
_entity_poly.pdbx_strand_id
1 'polypeptide(L)'
;MEDKPYGPRHRFGLFLGPILFAVVALSLDGCLETQACRVAAVAVLMATWWICESIPLAATALVPLVAFPLMKIVPAREAAASYASPEI
;
A
#
# COMPACT_ATOMS: atom_id res chain seq x y z
N MET A 1 -14.22 23.62 -4.38
CA MET A 1 -14.14 22.16 -4.17
C MET A 1 -14.80 21.53 -5.37
N GLU A 2 -14.07 21.37 -6.48
CA GLU A 2 -14.58 20.64 -7.64
C GLU A 2 -14.54 19.13 -7.33
N ASP A 3 -15.70 18.56 -7.02
CA ASP A 3 -15.91 17.11 -7.06
C ASP A 3 -15.84 16.67 -8.53
N LYS A 4 -14.62 16.36 -8.99
CA LYS A 4 -14.41 15.72 -10.29
C LYS A 4 -15.01 14.31 -10.20
N PRO A 5 -15.95 13.93 -11.07
CA PRO A 5 -16.62 12.63 -10.96
C PRO A 5 -15.57 11.52 -11.07
N TYR A 6 -15.40 10.76 -9.98
CA TYR A 6 -14.50 9.62 -9.92
C TYR A 6 -14.82 8.65 -11.07
N GLY A 7 -13.93 8.58 -12.06
CA GLY A 7 -14.10 7.71 -13.22
C GLY A 7 -14.12 6.23 -12.83
N PRO A 8 -14.62 5.34 -13.70
CA PRO A 8 -14.72 3.90 -13.40
C PRO A 8 -13.36 3.27 -13.07
N ARG A 9 -12.26 3.81 -13.60
CA ARG A 9 -10.87 3.39 -13.34
C ARG A 9 -10.48 3.54 -11.86
N HIS A 10 -10.95 4.62 -11.22
CA HIS A 10 -10.67 4.97 -9.84
C HIS A 10 -11.30 3.96 -8.87
N ARG A 11 -12.58 3.63 -9.11
CA ARG A 11 -13.31 2.64 -8.32
C ARG A 11 -12.78 1.24 -8.56
N PHE A 12 -12.45 0.89 -9.80
CA PHE A 12 -11.89 -0.42 -10.12
C PHE A 12 -10.54 -0.63 -9.41
N GLY A 13 -9.65 0.36 -9.47
CA GLY A 13 -8.36 0.30 -8.79
C GLY A 13 -8.47 0.20 -7.27
N LEU A 14 -9.51 0.80 -6.67
CA LEU A 14 -9.72 0.73 -5.22
C LEU A 14 -9.93 -0.71 -4.74
N PHE A 15 -10.72 -1.51 -5.46
CA PHE A 15 -10.95 -2.92 -5.15
C PHE A 15 -9.86 -3.84 -5.69
N LEU A 16 -9.29 -3.52 -6.86
CA LEU A 16 -8.22 -4.30 -7.47
C LEU A 16 -6.98 -4.36 -6.57
N GLY A 17 -6.63 -3.26 -5.90
CA GLY A 17 -5.47 -3.19 -5.01
C GLY A 17 -5.50 -4.28 -3.92
N PRO A 18 -6.52 -4.30 -3.03
CA PRO A 18 -6.66 -5.33 -2.00
C PRO A 18 -6.75 -6.76 -2.54
N ILE A 19 -7.35 -6.96 -3.72
CA ILE A 19 -7.39 -8.26 -4.39
C ILE A 19 -5.96 -8.70 -4.76
N LEU A 20 -5.20 -7.83 -5.43
CA LEU A 20 -3.81 -8.13 -5.81
C LEU A 20 -2.90 -8.29 -4.59
N PHE A 21 -3.11 -7.51 -3.53
CA PHE A 21 -2.45 -7.71 -2.24
C PHE A 21 -2.64 -9.14 -1.74
N ALA A 22 -3.88 -9.62 -1.68
CA ALA A 22 -4.19 -10.96 -1.20
C ALA A 22 -3.60 -12.04 -2.12
N VAL A 23 -3.71 -11.86 -3.44
CA VAL A 23 -3.13 -12.79 -4.42
C VAL A 23 -1.62 -12.91 -4.22
N VAL A 24 -0.89 -11.80 -4.09
CA VAL A 24 0.57 -11.81 -3.87
C VAL A 24 0.92 -12.42 -2.51
N ALA A 25 0.24 -12.02 -1.45
CA ALA A 25 0.48 -12.54 -0.10
C ALA A 25 0.30 -14.06 -0.01
N LEU A 26 -0.70 -14.61 -0.72
CA LEU A 26 -0.96 -16.05 -0.73
C LEU A 26 -0.07 -16.81 -1.72
N SER A 27 0.26 -16.21 -2.86
CA SER A 27 1.05 -16.88 -3.90
C SER A 27 2.54 -16.96 -3.56
N LEU A 28 3.05 -15.98 -2.81
CA LEU A 28 4.46 -15.95 -2.37
C LEU A 28 4.67 -16.57 -0.99
N ASP A 29 3.60 -17.03 -0.33
CA ASP A 29 3.72 -17.71 0.96
C ASP A 29 4.49 -19.02 0.79
N GLY A 30 5.53 -19.21 1.61
CA GLY A 30 6.46 -20.32 1.50
C GLY A 30 7.53 -20.21 0.41
N CYS A 31 7.44 -19.25 -0.52
CA CYS A 31 8.52 -18.97 -1.49
C CYS A 31 9.57 -18.00 -0.94
N LEU A 32 9.17 -17.09 -0.06
CA LEU A 32 10.01 -16.07 0.57
C LEU A 32 9.86 -16.12 2.09
N GLU A 33 10.75 -15.40 2.79
CA GLU A 33 10.53 -15.10 4.19
C GLU A 33 9.19 -14.36 4.37
N THR A 34 8.45 -14.70 5.44
CA THR A 34 7.10 -14.17 5.69
C THR A 34 7.06 -12.62 5.70
N GLN A 35 8.08 -11.95 6.24
CA GLN A 35 8.15 -10.49 6.22
C GLN A 35 8.32 -9.94 4.80
N ALA A 36 9.22 -10.53 4.00
CA ALA A 36 9.44 -10.13 2.62
C ALA A 36 8.19 -10.30 1.75
N CYS A 37 7.43 -11.40 1.94
CA CYS A 37 6.15 -11.62 1.28
C CYS A 37 5.13 -10.49 1.59
N ARG A 38 5.01 -10.11 2.87
CA ARG A 38 4.10 -9.02 3.29
C ARG A 38 4.51 -7.67 2.72
N VAL A 39 5.82 -7.36 2.70
CA VAL A 39 6.34 -6.13 2.07
C VAL A 39 6.00 -6.10 0.58
N ALA A 40 6.22 -7.20 -0.14
CA ALA A 40 5.90 -7.30 -1.56
C ALA A 40 4.39 -7.09 -1.82
N ALA A 41 3.53 -7.71 -1.01
CA ALA A 41 2.08 -7.54 -1.12
C ALA A 41 1.66 -6.07 -0.93
N VAL A 42 2.20 -5.38 0.08
CA VAL A 42 1.93 -3.95 0.30
C VAL A 42 2.46 -3.10 -0.86
N ALA A 43 3.63 -3.42 -1.41
CA ALA A 43 4.17 -2.70 -2.57
C ALA A 43 3.25 -2.81 -3.80
N VAL A 44 2.69 -4.01 -4.08
CA VAL A 44 1.73 -4.20 -5.18
C VAL A 44 0.43 -3.45 -4.94
N LEU A 45 -0.07 -3.42 -3.70
CA LEU A 45 -1.23 -2.60 -3.32
C LEU A 45 -0.99 -1.13 -3.67
N MET A 46 0.13 -0.57 -3.23
CA MET A 46 0.50 0.83 -3.48
C MET A 46 0.68 1.11 -4.97
N ALA A 47 1.40 0.24 -5.70
CA ALA A 47 1.58 0.38 -7.14
C ALA A 47 0.25 0.42 -7.89
N THR A 48 -0.71 -0.42 -7.48
CA THR A 48 -2.05 -0.45 -8.08
C THR A 48 -2.81 0.85 -7.82
N TRP A 49 -2.78 1.36 -6.59
CA TRP A 49 -3.44 2.61 -6.23
C TRP A 49 -2.77 3.84 -6.85
N TRP A 50 -1.45 3.83 -7.07
CA TRP A 50 -0.76 4.88 -7.82
C TRP A 50 -1.14 4.89 -9.29
N ILE A 51 -1.11 3.73 -9.97
CA ILE A 51 -1.41 3.62 -11.40
C ILE A 51 -2.88 3.95 -11.70
N CYS A 52 -3.79 3.50 -10.84
CA CYS A 52 -5.22 3.76 -11.02
C CYS A 52 -5.69 5.07 -10.40
N GLU A 53 -4.80 5.82 -9.75
CA GLU A 53 -5.09 7.03 -8.98
C GLU A 53 -6.23 6.80 -7.95
N SER A 54 -6.33 5.59 -7.39
CA SER A 54 -7.50 5.10 -6.62
C SER A 54 -7.79 5.87 -5.33
N ILE A 55 -6.79 6.55 -4.77
CA ILE A 55 -6.88 7.48 -3.65
C ILE A 55 -5.82 8.58 -3.87
N PRO A 56 -5.89 9.73 -3.16
CA PRO A 56 -4.89 10.79 -3.31
C PRO A 56 -3.45 10.26 -3.16
N LEU A 57 -2.52 10.75 -3.99
CA LEU A 57 -1.12 10.29 -4.04
C LEU A 57 -0.46 10.24 -2.65
N ALA A 58 -0.66 11.32 -1.87
CA ALA A 58 -0.17 11.42 -0.50
C ALA A 58 -0.77 10.34 0.43
N ALA A 59 -2.06 10.01 0.27
CA ALA A 59 -2.69 8.95 1.06
C ALA A 59 -2.13 7.56 0.72
N THR A 60 -1.88 7.26 -0.56
CA THR A 60 -1.22 6.01 -0.96
C THR A 60 0.19 5.90 -0.36
N ALA A 61 0.95 6.99 -0.33
CA ALA A 61 2.30 7.00 0.24
C ALA A 61 2.32 6.71 1.76
N LEU A 62 1.22 6.98 2.47
CA LEU A 62 1.08 6.71 3.90
C LEU A 62 0.63 5.27 4.22
N VAL A 63 0.31 4.45 3.23
CA VAL A 63 -0.12 3.05 3.44
C VAL A 63 0.87 2.23 4.27
N PRO A 64 2.20 2.26 4.00
CA PRO A 64 3.19 1.52 4.81
C PRO A 64 3.19 1.91 6.29
N LEU A 65 2.94 3.17 6.60
CA LEU A 65 2.92 3.69 7.97
C LEU A 65 1.90 2.94 8.85
N VAL A 66 0.80 2.49 8.26
CA VAL A 66 -0.25 1.71 8.93
C VAL A 66 -0.08 0.21 8.70
N ALA A 67 0.21 -0.19 7.46
CA ALA A 67 0.27 -1.59 7.06
C ALA A 67 1.44 -2.32 7.73
N PHE A 68 2.63 -1.72 7.79
CA PHE A 68 3.82 -2.40 8.30
C PHE A 68 3.75 -2.72 9.80
N PRO A 69 3.32 -1.80 10.68
CA PRO A 69 3.13 -2.14 12.09
C PRO A 69 2.00 -3.14 12.30
N LEU A 70 0.90 -3.02 11.56
CA LEU A 70 -0.23 -3.94 11.64
C LEU A 70 0.18 -5.38 11.28
N MET A 71 1.03 -5.50 10.26
CA MET A 71 1.58 -6.76 9.79
C MET A 71 2.84 -7.20 10.54
N LYS A 72 3.24 -6.49 11.61
CA LYS A 72 4.44 -6.77 12.42
C LYS A 72 5.72 -6.92 11.57
N ILE A 73 5.84 -6.10 10.52
CA ILE A 73 7.03 -6.02 9.66
C ILE A 73 8.08 -5.18 10.38
N VAL A 74 7.71 -3.97 10.78
CA VAL A 74 8.54 -3.06 11.59
C VAL A 74 7.71 -2.39 12.68
N PRO A 75 8.31 -1.98 13.82
CA PRO A 75 7.64 -1.19 14.85
C PRO A 75 7.09 0.13 14.31
N ALA A 76 5.96 0.60 14.84
CA ALA A 76 5.34 1.86 14.44
C ALA A 76 6.27 3.07 14.53
N ARG A 77 7.11 3.13 15.57
CA ARG A 77 8.10 4.20 15.75
C ARG A 77 9.13 4.23 14.63
N GLU A 78 9.55 3.06 14.17
CA GLU A 78 10.53 2.92 13.10
C GLU A 78 9.90 3.25 11.74
N ALA A 79 8.69 2.75 11.48
CA ALA A 79 7.93 3.11 10.29
C ALA A 79 7.72 4.63 10.18
N ALA A 80 7.37 5.31 11.28
CA ALA A 80 7.16 6.75 11.32
C ALA A 80 8.44 7.58 11.11
N ALA A 81 9.60 7.06 11.50
CA ALA A 81 10.87 7.76 11.35
C ALA A 81 11.17 8.07 9.87
N SER A 82 10.82 7.16 8.96
CA SER A 82 10.99 7.34 7.52
C SER A 82 10.11 8.45 6.92
N TYR A 83 9.08 8.91 7.63
CA TYR A 83 8.19 9.99 7.19
C TYR A 83 8.48 11.34 7.88
N ALA A 84 9.36 11.36 8.88
CA ALA A 84 9.70 12.54 9.67
C ALA A 84 11.05 13.16 9.27
N SER A 85 11.58 12.82 8.09
CA SER A 85 12.87 13.32 7.62
C SER A 85 12.79 14.84 7.37
N PRO A 86 13.77 15.63 7.84
CA PRO A 86 13.76 17.09 7.74
C PRO A 86 13.97 17.63 6.31
N GLU A 87 14.12 16.76 5.32
CA GLU A 87 14.38 17.10 3.91
C GLU A 87 13.10 17.19 3.06
N ILE A 88 11.92 17.02 3.68
CA ILE A 88 10.58 17.25 3.11
C ILE A 88 9.86 18.31 3.94
#